data_AF-A0A7X3HMD5-F1
#
_entry.id   AF-A0A7X3HMD5-F1
#
_cell.length_a   1.000
_cell.length_b   1.000
_cell.length_c   1.000
_cell.angle_alpha   90.00
_cell.angle_beta   90.00
_cell.angle_gamma   90.00
#
_symmetry.space_group_name_H-M   'P 1'
#
loop_
_entity.id
_entity.type
_entity.pdbx_description
1 polymer ?
#
loop_
_entity_poly.entity_id
_entity_poly.type
_entity_poly.pdbx_seq_one_letter_code
_entity_poly.pdbx_strand_id
1 'polypeptide(L)'
;MTMDPTLRDLALRTLEQELPGIDLFSREFLFDRRHAVDRSQLLTIAGPAGAMSRLSFLLREVMPDDDDLRQKLFGDYDLGNRRFLSAEFCVTEQTRSENENVRSLVAELEADWKRDWGEEKSIDASHLKKIKQDLATLTGRSMEQHYACNKSTALKVVKLLYWLGRDDSTHENAGAGKFQIFDWLKWPEGDGRHRFSLSFRSAYPYQSPTSKTSYKTSDERSALLADLKGYLSAELTEETYAAIVSVPEELHWHLNSIEHNIEKLLVDTGRTGYEDAVKTYDYLAGRLELLAFSVENIDIPLDETLFLYLHTLEFAHFAEGYPKLLDKADPGCMLVPVAPVIDVLAKDITNGTLGMYDPFVPEDEWVEFIHNEKNELGLIVSAALREAITPAALEKATEPARRLARTHVIFRTAKLFDDEECFIFSALDVVAALSCVCHEQSKPASERTKHKPFWKGQQAQGGSILTSLDLPTLGDQPFAFYDRIPEEHRLIWTSRFEWFRDALQGHTELAVQRFRFRSAAMRRAKAIVKTNNRGGMRDAMERLNLATFELGLHFLGG
;
A
#
# COMPACT_ATOMS: atom_id res chain seq x y z
N MET A 1 19.52 8.27 -8.99
CA MET A 1 20.24 9.16 -8.05
C MET A 1 20.80 8.29 -6.96
N THR A 2 22.11 8.29 -6.74
CA THR A 2 22.77 7.56 -5.64
C THR A 2 22.59 8.30 -4.32
N MET A 3 22.49 7.58 -3.20
CA MET A 3 22.37 8.19 -1.86
C MET A 3 23.57 9.10 -1.53
N ASP A 4 23.33 10.17 -0.78
CA ASP A 4 24.40 11.03 -0.27
C ASP A 4 25.39 10.18 0.57
N PRO A 5 26.70 10.23 0.30
CA PRO A 5 27.69 9.44 1.03
C PRO A 5 27.66 9.64 2.55
N THR A 6 27.36 10.84 3.01
CA THR A 6 27.26 11.18 4.45
C THR A 6 26.06 10.52 5.10
N LEU A 7 24.91 10.55 4.41
CA LEU A 7 23.69 9.89 4.88
C LEU A 7 23.85 8.37 4.88
N ARG A 8 24.52 7.82 3.86
CA ARG A 8 24.85 6.40 3.78
C ARG A 8 25.72 5.97 4.96
N ASP A 9 26.81 6.69 5.24
CA ASP A 9 27.72 6.34 6.32
C ASP A 9 27.05 6.47 7.70
N LEU A 10 26.16 7.46 7.87
CA LEU A 10 25.35 7.61 9.07
C LEU A 10 24.38 6.43 9.24
N ALA A 11 23.65 6.06 8.19
CA ALA A 11 22.71 4.94 8.22
C ALA A 11 23.40 3.61 8.51
N LEU A 12 24.60 3.39 7.94
CA LEU A 12 25.41 2.20 8.24
C LEU A 12 25.83 2.16 9.72
N ARG A 13 26.35 3.27 10.27
CA ARG A 13 26.72 3.34 11.69
C ARG A 13 25.53 3.13 12.62
N THR A 14 24.37 3.69 12.27
CA THR A 14 23.14 3.45 13.04
C THR A 14 22.77 1.97 13.02
N LEU A 15 22.87 1.31 11.87
CA LEU A 15 22.60 -0.12 11.76
C LEU A 15 23.57 -0.96 12.60
N GLU A 16 24.87 -0.64 12.59
CA GLU A 16 25.89 -1.30 13.43
C GLU A 16 25.63 -1.12 14.93
N GLN A 17 25.06 0.02 15.34
CA GLN A 17 24.67 0.28 16.73
C GLN A 17 23.41 -0.47 17.14
N GLU A 18 22.44 -0.62 16.23
CA GLU A 18 21.19 -1.34 16.46
C GLU A 18 21.38 -2.87 16.50
N LEU A 19 22.40 -3.38 15.81
CA LEU A 19 22.73 -4.80 15.70
C LEU A 19 24.16 -5.10 16.20
N PRO A 20 24.46 -4.84 17.49
CA PRO A 20 25.81 -4.97 18.00
C PRO A 20 26.30 -6.41 17.97
N GLY A 21 27.50 -6.63 17.42
CA GLY A 21 28.13 -7.94 17.34
C GLY A 21 27.66 -8.82 16.16
N ILE A 22 26.81 -8.28 15.28
CA ILE A 22 26.44 -8.93 14.02
C ILE A 22 27.32 -8.38 12.90
N ASP A 23 28.03 -9.25 12.18
CA ASP A 23 28.71 -8.88 10.95
C ASP A 23 27.69 -8.76 9.80
N LEU A 24 27.37 -7.51 9.44
CA LEU A 24 26.37 -7.16 8.43
C LEU A 24 26.71 -7.65 7.01
N PHE A 25 27.98 -8.01 6.75
CA PHE A 25 28.43 -8.53 5.46
C PHE A 25 28.74 -10.02 5.50
N SER A 26 28.44 -10.69 6.61
CA SER A 26 28.57 -12.14 6.70
C SER A 26 27.48 -12.85 5.89
N ARG A 27 27.81 -14.02 5.32
CA ARG A 27 26.80 -14.91 4.71
C ARG A 27 25.68 -15.25 5.69
N GLU A 28 26.02 -15.42 6.96
CA GLU A 28 25.07 -15.70 8.01
C GLU A 28 24.04 -14.58 8.12
N PHE A 29 24.46 -13.31 8.25
CA PHE A 29 23.52 -12.20 8.30
C PHE A 29 22.74 -12.01 7.01
N LEU A 30 23.36 -12.19 5.84
CA LEU A 30 22.70 -11.97 4.56
C LEU A 30 21.63 -13.04 4.30
N PHE A 31 21.95 -14.33 4.47
CA PHE A 31 21.11 -15.43 3.98
C PHE A 31 20.35 -16.20 5.07
N ASP A 32 20.82 -16.22 6.32
CA ASP A 32 20.17 -17.01 7.38
C ASP A 32 18.79 -16.43 7.73
N ARG A 33 17.78 -17.28 7.79
CA ARG A 33 16.39 -16.89 8.10
C ARG A 33 16.22 -16.30 9.49
N ARG A 34 17.09 -16.66 10.44
CA ARG A 34 17.01 -16.12 11.82
C ARG A 34 17.13 -14.60 11.86
N HIS A 35 17.83 -14.01 10.87
CA HIS A 35 18.05 -12.57 10.74
C HIS A 35 17.04 -11.90 9.78
N ALA A 36 16.08 -12.65 9.21
CA ALA A 36 15.13 -12.10 8.24
C ALA A 36 14.36 -10.92 8.85
N VAL A 37 13.87 -11.04 10.08
CA VAL A 37 13.13 -9.96 10.75
C VAL A 37 13.99 -8.70 10.83
N ASP A 38 15.24 -8.82 11.27
CA ASP A 38 16.18 -7.69 11.40
C ASP A 38 16.51 -7.06 10.05
N ARG A 39 16.78 -7.86 9.02
CA ARG A 39 17.00 -7.40 7.64
C ARG A 39 15.81 -6.68 7.04
N SER A 40 14.61 -7.09 7.42
CA SER A 40 13.37 -6.60 6.85
C SER A 40 12.91 -5.27 7.45
N GLN A 41 13.50 -4.83 8.57
CA GLN A 41 13.21 -3.51 9.13
C GLN A 41 13.64 -2.41 8.16
N LEU A 42 12.87 -1.33 8.14
CA LEU A 42 13.12 -0.20 7.25
C LEU A 42 14.09 0.78 7.90
N LEU A 43 14.97 1.39 7.10
CA LEU A 43 15.84 2.45 7.58
C LEU A 43 15.11 3.79 7.59
N THR A 44 15.12 4.42 8.76
CA THR A 44 14.52 5.73 9.06
C THR A 44 15.19 6.87 8.26
N ILE A 45 16.46 6.68 7.89
CA ILE A 45 17.27 7.59 7.07
C ILE A 45 17.16 7.09 5.62
N ALA A 46 16.11 7.51 4.91
CA ALA A 46 15.80 7.05 3.56
C ALA A 46 16.74 7.66 2.49
N GLY A 47 17.15 6.83 1.53
CA GLY A 47 17.78 7.27 0.29
C GLY A 47 16.82 8.04 -0.64
N PRO A 48 17.27 8.47 -1.83
CA PRO A 48 16.54 9.38 -2.72
C PRO A 48 15.19 8.86 -3.25
N ALA A 49 14.85 7.59 -3.04
CA ALA A 49 13.60 6.95 -3.46
C ALA A 49 12.66 6.53 -2.30
N GLY A 50 12.94 6.96 -1.06
CA GLY A 50 12.12 6.64 0.12
C GLY A 50 12.66 5.51 1.00
N ALA A 51 11.81 4.97 1.88
CA ALA A 51 12.19 3.96 2.87
C ALA A 51 12.58 2.63 2.20
N MET A 52 13.73 2.07 2.59
CA MET A 52 14.24 0.79 2.09
C MET A 52 14.49 -0.18 3.25
N SER A 53 14.40 -1.48 2.97
CA SER A 53 14.80 -2.50 3.95
C SER A 53 16.31 -2.45 4.19
N ARG A 54 16.75 -2.82 5.39
CA ARG A 54 18.18 -2.90 5.72
C ARG A 54 18.94 -3.81 4.75
N LEU A 55 18.35 -4.93 4.32
CA LEU A 55 18.97 -5.77 3.29
C LEU A 55 19.15 -5.03 1.96
N SER A 56 18.10 -4.35 1.46
CA SER A 56 18.19 -3.61 0.21
C SER A 56 19.23 -2.49 0.28
N PHE A 57 19.31 -1.79 1.41
CA PHE A 57 20.34 -0.79 1.68
C PHE A 57 21.74 -1.38 1.62
N LEU A 58 21.97 -2.50 2.33
CA LEU A 58 23.27 -3.16 2.34
C LEU A 58 23.68 -3.60 0.93
N LEU A 59 22.78 -4.24 0.17
CA LEU A 59 23.12 -4.78 -1.16
C LEU A 59 23.30 -3.71 -2.25
N ARG A 60 22.57 -2.59 -2.16
CA ARG A 60 22.57 -1.54 -3.19
C ARG A 60 23.49 -0.37 -2.88
N GLU A 61 23.43 0.16 -1.66
CA GLU A 61 24.08 1.43 -1.31
C GLU A 61 25.46 1.23 -0.68
N VAL A 62 25.61 0.16 0.13
CA VAL A 62 26.81 -0.03 0.96
C VAL A 62 27.78 -1.04 0.36
N MET A 63 27.27 -2.16 -0.13
CA MET A 63 28.11 -3.24 -0.63
C MET A 63 28.88 -2.77 -1.86
N PRO A 64 30.23 -2.80 -1.83
CA PRO A 64 31.05 -2.32 -2.93
C PRO A 64 30.67 -3.00 -4.24
N ASP A 65 30.80 -2.29 -5.34
CA ASP A 65 30.71 -2.86 -6.70
C ASP A 65 31.95 -3.72 -7.05
N ASP A 66 32.68 -4.18 -6.03
CA ASP A 66 33.79 -5.11 -6.16
C ASP A 66 33.23 -6.52 -6.40
N ASP A 67 33.30 -6.93 -7.65
CA ASP A 67 32.88 -8.24 -8.12
C ASP A 67 33.59 -9.42 -7.41
N ASP A 68 34.84 -9.26 -6.98
CA ASP A 68 35.58 -10.33 -6.29
C ASP A 68 35.13 -10.46 -4.84
N LEU A 69 34.81 -9.35 -4.17
CA LEU A 69 34.21 -9.37 -2.83
C LEU A 69 32.81 -9.95 -2.87
N ARG A 70 31.98 -9.51 -3.83
CA ARG A 70 30.63 -10.05 -4.05
C ARG A 70 30.71 -11.53 -4.37
N GLN A 71 31.61 -11.99 -5.25
CA GLN A 71 31.75 -13.42 -5.54
C GLN A 71 32.15 -14.27 -4.33
N LYS A 72 32.93 -13.73 -3.38
CA LYS A 72 33.27 -14.47 -2.15
C LYS A 72 32.05 -14.70 -1.25
N LEU A 73 31.13 -13.74 -1.23
CA LEU A 73 29.93 -13.77 -0.38
C LEU A 73 28.74 -14.45 -1.07
N PHE A 74 28.60 -14.25 -2.38
CA PHE A 74 27.52 -14.68 -3.24
C PHE A 74 28.04 -15.69 -4.27
N GLY A 75 27.40 -16.85 -4.35
CA GLY A 75 27.63 -17.83 -5.40
C GLY A 75 27.30 -17.30 -6.79
N ASP A 76 27.58 -18.10 -7.82
CA ASP A 76 27.41 -17.70 -9.21
C ASP A 76 25.93 -17.52 -9.59
N TYR A 77 25.04 -18.25 -8.91
CA TYR A 77 23.59 -18.14 -9.04
C TYR A 77 22.93 -17.40 -7.87
N ASP A 78 23.66 -16.64 -7.06
CA ASP A 78 23.04 -15.77 -6.05
C ASP A 78 22.74 -14.36 -6.61
N LEU A 79 21.54 -13.85 -6.30
CA LEU A 79 21.21 -12.45 -6.53
C LEU A 79 22.02 -11.57 -5.56
N GLY A 80 22.66 -10.53 -6.08
CA GLY A 80 23.67 -9.73 -5.39
C GLY A 80 25.07 -9.90 -5.99
N ASN A 81 25.33 -11.04 -6.65
CA ASN A 81 26.47 -11.21 -7.53
C ASN A 81 26.13 -10.62 -8.91
N ARG A 82 26.55 -9.39 -9.19
CA ARG A 82 26.19 -8.68 -10.44
C ARG A 82 26.89 -9.23 -11.69
N ARG A 83 27.72 -10.26 -11.57
CA ARG A 83 28.36 -10.90 -12.73
C ARG A 83 27.31 -11.57 -13.62
N PHE A 84 27.42 -11.28 -14.92
CA PHE A 84 26.66 -11.95 -15.95
C PHE A 84 27.35 -13.24 -16.40
N LEU A 85 26.63 -14.35 -16.37
CA LEU A 85 27.10 -15.62 -16.93
C LEU A 85 26.51 -15.81 -18.32
N SER A 86 27.36 -16.07 -19.32
CA SER A 86 26.88 -16.40 -20.67
C SER A 86 25.97 -17.63 -20.65
N ALA A 87 24.92 -17.62 -21.46
CA ALA A 87 23.87 -18.65 -21.44
C ALA A 87 24.38 -20.09 -21.67
N GLU A 88 25.52 -20.23 -22.36
CA GLU A 88 26.24 -21.48 -22.61
C GLU A 88 26.89 -22.09 -21.35
N PHE A 89 27.25 -21.26 -20.37
CA PHE A 89 27.78 -21.70 -19.07
C PHE A 89 26.68 -21.94 -18.03
N CYS A 90 25.44 -21.57 -18.37
CA CYS A 90 24.29 -21.72 -17.49
C CYS A 90 23.55 -23.03 -17.74
N VAL A 91 23.51 -23.93 -16.75
CA VAL A 91 22.69 -25.15 -16.82
C VAL A 91 21.87 -25.36 -15.55
N THR A 92 20.67 -25.91 -15.71
CA THR A 92 19.84 -26.28 -14.55
C THR A 92 20.34 -27.57 -13.92
N GLU A 93 20.60 -28.61 -14.73
CA GLU A 93 20.95 -29.95 -14.25
C GLU A 93 22.45 -30.19 -14.36
N GLN A 94 22.94 -31.12 -13.55
CA GLN A 94 24.32 -31.60 -13.60
C GLN A 94 24.48 -32.52 -14.82
N THR A 95 24.59 -31.94 -16.02
CA THR A 95 25.09 -32.71 -17.16
C THR A 95 26.53 -33.13 -16.84
N ARG A 96 26.83 -34.43 -16.94
CA ARG A 96 28.20 -34.95 -17.06
C ARG A 96 28.82 -34.36 -18.33
N SER A 97 29.20 -33.10 -18.28
CA SER A 97 29.85 -32.37 -19.36
C SER A 97 31.35 -32.42 -19.07
N GLU A 98 32.13 -32.78 -20.09
CA GLU A 98 33.59 -32.87 -20.05
C GLU A 98 34.29 -31.51 -19.84
N ASN A 99 33.53 -30.40 -19.84
CA ASN A 99 34.04 -29.06 -19.53
C ASN A 99 33.90 -28.73 -18.04
N GLU A 100 35.04 -28.60 -17.34
CA GLU A 100 35.14 -28.14 -15.93
C GLU A 100 34.56 -26.73 -15.69
N ASN A 101 34.28 -25.97 -16.75
CA ASN A 101 33.77 -24.59 -16.68
C ASN A 101 32.23 -24.46 -16.70
N VAL A 102 31.49 -25.57 -16.82
CA VAL A 102 30.02 -25.54 -16.88
C VAL A 102 29.43 -25.50 -15.46
N ARG A 103 28.69 -24.43 -15.13
CA ARG A 103 28.17 -24.18 -13.79
C ARG A 103 26.70 -24.62 -13.70
N SER A 104 26.41 -25.63 -12.89
CA SER A 104 25.06 -26.17 -12.71
C SER A 104 24.38 -25.57 -11.48
N LEU A 105 23.12 -25.10 -11.63
CA LEU A 105 22.31 -24.61 -10.52
C LEU A 105 22.13 -25.69 -9.43
N VAL A 106 21.86 -26.93 -9.82
CA VAL A 106 21.73 -28.05 -8.87
C VAL A 106 23.03 -28.24 -8.10
N ALA A 107 24.19 -28.24 -8.78
CA ALA A 107 25.48 -28.42 -8.11
C ALA A 107 25.78 -27.30 -7.11
N GLU A 108 25.40 -26.05 -7.43
CA GLU A 108 25.56 -24.92 -6.50
C GLU A 108 24.64 -25.05 -5.28
N LEU A 109 23.38 -25.46 -5.47
CA LEU A 109 22.45 -25.73 -4.37
C LEU A 109 22.93 -26.86 -3.45
N GLU A 110 23.52 -27.93 -4.01
CA GLU A 110 24.12 -29.03 -3.24
C GLU A 110 25.37 -28.57 -2.47
N ALA A 111 26.22 -27.76 -3.10
CA ALA A 111 27.40 -27.18 -2.47
C ALA A 111 27.05 -26.23 -1.32
N ASP A 112 26.04 -25.39 -1.50
CA ASP A 112 25.48 -24.53 -0.46
C ASP A 112 24.92 -25.36 0.70
N TRP A 113 24.20 -26.44 0.40
CA TRP A 113 23.68 -27.33 1.44
C TRP A 113 24.80 -27.92 2.30
N LYS A 114 25.84 -28.46 1.66
CA LYS A 114 26.99 -29.03 2.35
C LYS A 114 27.74 -27.99 3.18
N ARG A 115 27.82 -26.75 2.69
CA ARG A 115 28.50 -25.65 3.37
C ARG A 115 27.78 -25.21 4.63
N ASP A 116 26.46 -25.00 4.53
CA ASP A 116 25.67 -24.41 5.60
C ASP A 116 25.21 -25.44 6.65
N TRP A 117 25.00 -26.71 6.25
CA TRP A 117 24.53 -27.78 7.15
C TRP A 117 25.53 -28.93 7.35
N GLY A 118 26.64 -28.96 6.61
CA GLY A 118 27.64 -30.05 6.72
C GLY A 118 27.19 -31.38 6.12
N GLU A 119 26.02 -31.43 5.47
CA GLU A 119 25.40 -32.65 4.95
C GLU A 119 25.43 -32.68 3.41
N GLU A 120 25.64 -33.85 2.81
CA GLU A 120 25.40 -34.03 1.38
C GLU A 120 23.92 -34.34 1.16
N LYS A 121 23.24 -33.48 0.40
CA LYS A 121 21.84 -33.66 0.04
C LYS A 121 21.67 -33.49 -1.45
N SER A 122 21.03 -34.47 -2.09
CA SER A 122 20.64 -34.36 -3.48
C SER A 122 19.41 -33.46 -3.62
N ILE A 123 19.45 -32.53 -4.57
CA ILE A 123 18.33 -31.63 -4.84
C ILE A 123 17.31 -32.33 -5.72
N ASP A 124 16.06 -32.41 -5.26
CA ASP A 124 14.96 -32.98 -6.05
C ASP A 124 14.62 -32.06 -7.25
N ALA A 125 14.83 -32.56 -8.47
CA ALA A 125 14.50 -31.86 -9.71
C ALA A 125 13.00 -31.50 -9.80
N SER A 126 12.12 -32.24 -9.12
CA SER A 126 10.68 -31.94 -9.06
C SER A 126 10.39 -30.58 -8.42
N HIS A 127 11.21 -30.16 -7.45
CA HIS A 127 11.10 -28.88 -6.78
C HIS A 127 11.41 -27.71 -7.70
N LEU A 128 12.55 -27.78 -8.41
CA LEU A 128 12.93 -26.75 -9.39
C LEU A 128 11.91 -26.67 -10.53
N LYS A 129 11.38 -27.82 -10.98
CA LYS A 129 10.30 -27.87 -11.96
C LYS A 129 9.03 -27.16 -11.47
N LYS A 130 8.64 -27.38 -10.22
CA LYS A 130 7.48 -26.70 -9.61
C LYS A 130 7.69 -25.19 -9.50
N ILE A 131 8.86 -24.75 -9.00
CA ILE A 131 9.21 -23.31 -8.94
C ILE A 131 9.08 -22.65 -10.32
N LYS A 132 9.60 -23.31 -11.36
CA LYS A 132 9.50 -22.85 -12.75
C LYS A 132 8.05 -22.76 -13.24
N GLN A 133 7.20 -23.73 -12.91
CA GLN A 133 5.78 -23.73 -13.26
C GLN A 133 5.01 -22.63 -12.53
N ASP A 134 5.27 -22.46 -11.23
CA ASP A 134 4.61 -21.44 -10.41
C ASP A 134 5.06 -20.02 -10.85
N LEU A 135 6.33 -19.83 -11.18
CA LEU A 135 6.86 -18.60 -11.79
C LEU A 135 6.19 -18.28 -13.13
N ALA A 136 6.01 -19.28 -13.99
CA ALA A 136 5.36 -19.08 -15.27
C ALA A 136 3.89 -18.67 -15.10
N THR A 137 3.22 -19.24 -14.09
CA THR A 137 1.84 -18.88 -13.72
C THR A 137 1.76 -17.44 -13.19
N LEU A 138 2.71 -17.07 -12.32
CA LEU A 138 2.75 -15.75 -11.67
C LEU A 138 3.09 -14.62 -12.65
N THR A 139 4.05 -14.85 -13.54
CA THR A 139 4.52 -13.84 -14.50
C THR A 139 3.76 -13.84 -15.82
N GLY A 140 2.94 -14.86 -16.08
CA GLY A 140 2.23 -15.05 -17.36
C GLY A 140 3.15 -15.38 -18.55
N ARG A 141 4.43 -15.69 -18.31
CA ARG A 141 5.45 -15.99 -19.33
C ARG A 141 6.09 -17.34 -19.05
N SER A 142 6.36 -18.11 -20.09
CA SER A 142 7.09 -19.38 -19.97
C SER A 142 8.54 -19.14 -19.52
N MET A 143 9.16 -20.15 -18.90
CA MET A 143 10.57 -20.05 -18.50
C MET A 143 11.51 -19.97 -19.69
N GLU A 144 11.13 -20.56 -20.83
CA GLU A 144 11.86 -20.44 -22.09
C GLU A 144 11.94 -18.99 -22.56
N GLN A 145 10.85 -18.22 -22.41
CA GLN A 145 10.85 -16.78 -22.70
C GLN A 145 11.77 -16.01 -21.76
N HIS A 146 11.74 -16.33 -20.45
CA HIS A 146 12.65 -15.71 -19.48
C HIS A 146 14.12 -16.04 -19.76
N TYR A 147 14.42 -17.28 -20.17
CA TYR A 147 15.77 -17.71 -20.54
C TYR A 147 16.27 -17.03 -21.81
N ALA A 148 15.39 -16.76 -22.78
CA ALA A 148 15.73 -16.02 -23.99
C ALA A 148 16.12 -14.56 -23.68
N CYS A 149 15.50 -13.93 -22.66
CA CYS A 149 15.88 -12.60 -22.20
C CYS A 149 17.20 -12.62 -21.42
N ASN A 150 17.26 -13.38 -20.33
CA ASN A 150 18.45 -13.48 -19.49
C ASN A 150 18.43 -14.79 -18.66
N LYS A 151 19.11 -15.82 -19.18
CA LYS A 151 19.18 -17.14 -18.54
C LYS A 151 19.89 -17.11 -17.18
N SER A 152 20.97 -16.34 -17.04
CA SER A 152 21.72 -16.26 -15.79
C SER A 152 20.84 -15.72 -14.66
N THR A 153 20.22 -14.56 -14.88
CA THR A 153 19.33 -13.92 -13.91
C THR A 153 18.10 -14.77 -13.62
N ALA A 154 17.50 -15.41 -14.63
CA ALA A 154 16.37 -16.30 -14.41
C ALA A 154 16.73 -17.49 -13.50
N LEU A 155 17.94 -18.07 -13.63
CA LEU A 155 18.40 -19.13 -12.73
C LEU A 155 18.72 -18.61 -11.33
N LYS A 156 19.25 -17.37 -11.20
CA LYS A 156 19.44 -16.72 -9.90
C LYS A 156 18.13 -16.54 -9.14
N VAL A 157 17.06 -16.10 -9.83
CA VAL A 157 15.72 -15.99 -9.24
C VAL A 157 15.17 -17.36 -8.81
N VAL A 158 15.37 -18.41 -9.62
CA VAL A 158 14.96 -19.78 -9.25
C VAL A 158 15.70 -20.26 -8.00
N LYS A 159 17.01 -20.00 -7.89
CA LYS A 159 17.82 -20.32 -6.70
C LYS A 159 17.27 -19.61 -5.46
N LEU A 160 17.01 -18.30 -5.56
CA LEU A 160 16.47 -17.51 -4.45
C LEU A 160 15.13 -18.06 -3.97
N LEU A 161 14.19 -18.34 -4.88
CA LEU A 161 12.87 -18.86 -4.52
C LEU A 161 12.93 -20.28 -3.93
N TYR A 162 13.91 -21.09 -4.35
CA TYR A 162 14.18 -22.37 -3.72
C TYR A 162 14.57 -22.19 -2.25
N TRP A 163 15.53 -21.30 -1.96
CA TRP A 163 15.98 -21.02 -0.60
C TRP A 163 14.91 -20.38 0.27
N LEU A 164 14.23 -19.35 -0.23
CA LEU A 164 13.16 -18.67 0.52
C LEU A 164 11.90 -19.52 0.68
N GLY A 165 11.66 -20.52 -0.18
CA GLY A 165 10.49 -21.37 -0.12
C GLY A 165 10.66 -22.66 0.69
N ARG A 166 11.86 -22.97 1.18
CA ARG A 166 12.14 -24.12 2.06
C ARG A 166 11.49 -23.89 3.44
N ASP A 167 10.99 -24.91 4.13
CA ASP A 167 10.55 -24.75 5.54
C ASP A 167 11.54 -25.47 6.45
N ASP A 168 12.33 -24.71 7.20
CA ASP A 168 13.44 -25.20 8.02
C ASP A 168 13.02 -25.51 9.46
N SER A 169 11.75 -25.25 9.80
CA SER A 169 11.26 -25.33 11.18
C SER A 169 11.24 -26.76 11.76
N THR A 170 11.39 -27.81 10.94
CA THR A 170 11.57 -29.20 11.41
C THR A 170 12.42 -30.01 10.43
N HIS A 171 13.53 -30.58 10.92
CA HIS A 171 14.38 -31.51 10.16
C HIS A 171 13.59 -32.69 9.55
N GLU A 172 12.48 -33.08 10.17
CA GLU A 172 11.62 -34.20 9.75
C GLU A 172 10.64 -33.86 8.61
N ASN A 173 10.36 -32.57 8.33
CA ASN A 173 9.47 -32.15 7.23
C ASN A 173 10.20 -31.50 6.04
N ALA A 174 11.54 -31.48 6.04
CA ALA A 174 12.40 -30.88 5.01
C ALA A 174 12.32 -31.54 3.61
N GLY A 175 11.34 -32.43 3.39
CA GLY A 175 11.05 -33.13 2.13
C GLY A 175 9.57 -33.17 1.72
N ALA A 176 8.64 -32.54 2.46
CA ALA A 176 7.19 -32.63 2.18
C ALA A 176 6.60 -31.51 1.27
N GLY A 177 7.45 -30.78 0.55
CA GLY A 177 7.10 -30.25 -0.79
C GLY A 177 6.02 -29.17 -0.91
N LYS A 178 5.81 -28.30 0.07
CA LYS A 178 5.01 -27.08 -0.12
C LYS A 178 5.88 -25.83 -0.07
N PHE A 179 6.25 -25.33 -1.25
CA PHE A 179 6.79 -23.97 -1.44
C PHE A 179 5.72 -22.95 -1.08
N GLN A 180 5.60 -22.63 0.22
CA GLN A 180 4.58 -21.73 0.74
C GLN A 180 4.71 -20.30 0.18
N ILE A 181 5.90 -19.92 -0.31
CA ILE A 181 6.15 -18.59 -0.88
C ILE A 181 5.21 -18.28 -2.05
N PHE A 182 4.93 -19.23 -2.94
CA PHE A 182 4.01 -19.01 -4.05
C PHE A 182 2.54 -18.88 -3.61
N ASP A 183 2.17 -19.46 -2.47
CA ASP A 183 0.85 -19.18 -1.88
C ASP A 183 0.74 -17.73 -1.40
N TRP A 184 1.85 -17.11 -0.99
CA TRP A 184 1.90 -15.70 -0.57
C TRP A 184 1.93 -14.74 -1.75
N LEU A 185 2.46 -15.18 -2.89
CA LEU A 185 2.59 -14.37 -4.10
C LEU A 185 1.38 -14.45 -5.03
N LYS A 186 0.31 -15.16 -4.66
CA LYS A 186 -0.90 -15.26 -5.47
C LYS A 186 -1.61 -13.92 -5.60
N TRP A 187 -2.06 -13.63 -6.82
CA TRP A 187 -2.91 -12.48 -7.08
C TRP A 187 -4.19 -12.55 -6.25
N PRO A 188 -4.65 -11.44 -5.63
CA PRO A 188 -5.88 -11.44 -4.87
C PRO A 188 -7.12 -11.57 -5.77
N GLU A 189 -8.02 -12.53 -5.52
CA GLU A 189 -9.18 -12.82 -6.41
C GLU A 189 -10.56 -12.61 -5.76
N GLY A 190 -10.65 -11.97 -4.59
CA GLY A 190 -11.93 -11.59 -3.99
C GLY A 190 -12.81 -12.72 -3.45
N ASP A 191 -12.37 -13.98 -3.54
CA ASP A 191 -13.08 -15.19 -3.09
C ASP A 191 -13.23 -15.32 -1.55
N GLY A 192 -12.74 -14.34 -0.80
CA GLY A 192 -12.78 -14.30 0.66
C GLY A 192 -11.82 -15.26 1.37
N ARG A 193 -11.09 -16.11 0.63
CA ARG A 193 -10.13 -17.07 1.20
C ARG A 193 -8.77 -16.43 1.47
N HIS A 194 -8.43 -15.41 0.68
CA HIS A 194 -7.22 -14.61 0.87
C HIS A 194 -7.59 -13.31 1.60
N ARG A 195 -6.98 -13.06 2.77
CA ARG A 195 -7.05 -11.72 3.40
C ARG A 195 -6.11 -10.80 2.64
N PHE A 196 -6.59 -9.63 2.27
CA PHE A 196 -5.82 -8.63 1.53
C PHE A 196 -5.25 -7.61 2.52
N SER A 197 -4.03 -7.14 2.29
CA SER A 197 -3.51 -5.99 3.05
C SER A 197 -4.10 -4.71 2.47
N LEU A 198 -4.45 -3.76 3.31
CA LEU A 198 -5.05 -2.49 2.89
C LEU A 198 -4.10 -1.31 3.14
N SER A 199 -2.84 -1.59 3.43
CA SER A 199 -1.77 -0.61 3.37
C SER A 199 -0.97 -0.75 2.08
N PHE A 200 -0.77 0.37 1.42
CA PHE A 200 -0.16 0.47 0.10
C PHE A 200 1.33 0.14 0.10
N ARG A 201 2.02 0.47 1.19
CA ARG A 201 3.46 0.21 1.40
C ARG A 201 3.72 -0.98 2.31
N SER A 202 2.68 -1.75 2.61
CA SER A 202 2.76 -2.90 3.50
C SER A 202 1.73 -3.95 3.08
N ALA A 203 1.85 -4.56 1.89
CA ALA A 203 1.31 -5.92 1.76
C ALA A 203 2.10 -6.80 2.73
N TYR A 204 1.51 -7.65 3.56
CA TYR A 204 0.89 -8.92 3.24
C TYR A 204 0.35 -9.49 4.58
N PRO A 205 -0.94 -9.84 4.73
CA PRO A 205 -1.45 -10.31 6.01
C PRO A 205 -1.47 -11.85 6.03
N TYR A 206 -0.31 -12.52 6.11
CA TYR A 206 -0.37 -13.95 6.37
C TYR A 206 -0.66 -14.19 7.86
N GLN A 207 -1.91 -14.57 8.13
CA GLN A 207 -2.39 -15.00 9.44
C GLN A 207 -2.40 -16.53 9.50
N SER A 208 -1.57 -17.12 10.37
CA SER A 208 -1.61 -18.56 10.60
C SER A 208 -2.78 -18.89 11.55
N PRO A 209 -3.68 -19.82 11.20
CA PRO A 209 -4.64 -20.33 12.17
C PRO A 209 -3.87 -21.09 13.26
N THR A 210 -3.93 -20.63 14.52
CA THR A 210 -3.45 -21.44 15.66
C THR A 210 -4.59 -22.28 16.23
N SER A 211 -4.25 -23.39 16.90
CA SER A 211 -5.16 -24.45 17.31
C SER A 211 -6.25 -24.06 18.33
N LYS A 212 -6.30 -22.82 18.80
CA LYS A 212 -7.41 -22.27 19.60
C LYS A 212 -7.62 -20.79 19.28
N THR A 213 -8.48 -20.52 18.30
CA THR A 213 -9.24 -19.25 18.09
C THR A 213 -8.50 -17.90 18.19
N SER A 214 -7.19 -17.84 17.92
CA SER A 214 -6.50 -16.57 17.68
C SER A 214 -5.52 -16.69 16.53
N TYR A 215 -5.68 -15.83 15.53
CA TYR A 215 -4.79 -15.75 14.39
C TYR A 215 -3.53 -14.98 14.80
N LYS A 216 -2.36 -15.63 14.78
CA LYS A 216 -1.07 -14.95 14.99
C LYS A 216 -0.44 -14.65 13.62
N THR A 217 0.00 -13.41 13.46
CA THR A 217 0.84 -12.96 12.34
C THR A 217 2.20 -13.66 12.42
N SER A 218 2.74 -14.07 11.27
CA SER A 218 4.11 -14.59 11.20
C SER A 218 4.99 -13.46 10.66
N ASP A 219 5.63 -12.71 11.56
CA ASP A 219 6.55 -11.62 11.21
C ASP A 219 7.68 -12.12 10.29
N GLU A 220 8.07 -13.38 10.45
CA GLU A 220 9.00 -14.10 9.59
C GLU A 220 8.55 -14.15 8.12
N ARG A 221 7.28 -14.43 7.82
CA ARG A 221 6.80 -14.48 6.42
C ARG A 221 6.88 -13.13 5.74
N SER A 222 6.46 -12.07 6.43
CA SER A 222 6.59 -10.69 5.93
C SER A 222 8.04 -10.29 5.75
N ALA A 223 8.92 -10.79 6.62
CA ALA A 223 10.36 -10.59 6.49
C ALA A 223 10.94 -11.28 5.26
N LEU A 224 10.56 -12.53 4.98
CA LEU A 224 11.02 -13.26 3.79
C LEU A 224 10.58 -12.62 2.47
N LEU A 225 9.40 -12.00 2.41
CA LEU A 225 8.96 -11.24 1.22
C LEU A 225 9.74 -9.93 1.06
N ALA A 226 10.12 -9.27 2.16
CA ALA A 226 10.99 -8.10 2.12
C ALA A 226 12.41 -8.49 1.69
N ASP A 227 12.90 -9.66 2.11
CA ASP A 227 14.16 -10.22 1.62
C ASP A 227 14.09 -10.51 0.12
N LEU A 228 13.00 -11.14 -0.36
CA LEU A 228 12.78 -11.36 -1.79
C LEU A 228 12.90 -10.05 -2.58
N LYS A 229 12.21 -8.98 -2.13
CA LYS A 229 12.35 -7.65 -2.74
C LYS A 229 13.78 -7.13 -2.70
N GLY A 230 14.46 -7.26 -1.56
CA GLY A 230 15.84 -6.77 -1.37
C GLY A 230 16.86 -7.48 -2.27
N TYR A 231 16.72 -8.79 -2.47
CA TYR A 231 17.58 -9.53 -3.37
C TYR A 231 17.30 -9.24 -4.83
N LEU A 232 16.02 -9.18 -5.23
CA LEU A 232 15.63 -8.82 -6.60
C LEU A 232 16.10 -7.41 -6.94
N SER A 233 16.03 -6.47 -5.99
CA SER A 233 16.49 -5.11 -6.23
C SER A 233 18.00 -5.04 -6.46
N ALA A 234 18.82 -5.95 -5.92
CA ALA A 234 20.28 -5.87 -6.00
C ALA A 234 20.86 -5.92 -7.43
N GLU A 235 20.14 -6.54 -8.37
CA GLU A 235 20.52 -6.65 -9.79
C GLU A 235 19.99 -5.51 -10.67
N LEU A 236 19.05 -4.70 -10.15
CA LEU A 236 18.43 -3.63 -10.93
C LEU A 236 19.34 -2.39 -11.02
N THR A 237 19.39 -1.77 -12.19
CA THR A 237 19.94 -0.41 -12.36
C THR A 237 19.19 0.60 -11.48
N GLU A 238 19.85 1.68 -11.07
CA GLU A 238 19.20 2.75 -10.29
C GLU A 238 17.95 3.33 -10.98
N GLU A 239 17.99 3.51 -12.30
CA GLU A 239 16.85 4.03 -13.06
C GLU A 239 15.65 3.08 -13.01
N THR A 240 15.88 1.79 -13.26
CA THR A 240 14.84 0.75 -13.22
C THR A 240 14.26 0.59 -11.82
N TYR A 241 15.11 0.55 -10.79
CA TYR A 241 14.67 0.49 -9.39
C TYR A 241 13.77 1.68 -9.03
N ALA A 242 14.24 2.91 -9.27
CA ALA A 242 13.47 4.12 -8.98
C ALA A 242 12.13 4.14 -9.72
N ALA A 243 12.13 3.77 -10.99
CA ALA A 243 10.93 3.73 -11.82
C ALA A 243 9.94 2.62 -11.45
N ILE A 244 10.36 1.55 -10.75
CA ILE A 244 9.43 0.53 -10.23
C ILE A 244 8.90 0.93 -8.85
N VAL A 245 9.75 1.49 -7.99
CA VAL A 245 9.35 1.93 -6.64
C VAL A 245 8.39 3.12 -6.68
N SER A 246 8.39 3.93 -7.75
CA SER A 246 7.43 5.02 -7.95
C SER A 246 6.04 4.56 -8.39
N VAL A 247 5.91 3.36 -8.99
CA VAL A 247 4.65 2.85 -9.57
C VAL A 247 3.47 2.96 -8.60
N PRO A 248 3.59 2.56 -7.32
CA PRO A 248 2.50 2.75 -6.37
C PRO A 248 2.03 4.22 -6.33
N GLU A 249 2.92 5.17 -6.06
CA GLU A 249 2.54 6.59 -5.93
C GLU A 249 1.88 7.13 -7.21
N GLU A 250 2.41 6.77 -8.37
CA GLU A 250 1.83 7.13 -9.68
C GLU A 250 0.40 6.58 -9.84
N LEU A 251 0.15 5.32 -9.49
CA LEU A 251 -1.19 4.71 -9.55
C LEU A 251 -2.20 5.45 -8.65
N HIS A 252 -1.77 5.85 -7.46
CA HIS A 252 -2.62 6.61 -6.54
C HIS A 252 -2.96 8.00 -7.11
N TRP A 253 -1.96 8.69 -7.64
CA TRP A 253 -2.13 9.98 -8.30
C TRP A 253 -3.12 9.88 -9.47
N HIS A 254 -2.97 8.88 -10.33
CA HIS A 254 -3.90 8.66 -11.45
C HIS A 254 -5.34 8.44 -10.96
N LEU A 255 -5.55 7.60 -9.94
CA LEU A 255 -6.88 7.34 -9.39
C LEU A 255 -7.54 8.59 -8.80
N ASN A 256 -6.79 9.41 -8.07
CA ASN A 256 -7.29 10.67 -7.53
C ASN A 256 -7.59 11.69 -8.64
N SER A 257 -6.75 11.74 -9.67
CA SER A 257 -6.96 12.61 -10.84
C SER A 257 -8.25 12.28 -11.58
N ILE A 258 -8.62 11.00 -11.69
CA ILE A 258 -9.88 10.58 -12.31
C ILE A 258 -11.07 11.21 -11.59
N GLU A 259 -11.14 11.10 -10.26
CA GLU A 259 -12.23 11.70 -9.49
C GLU A 259 -12.26 13.22 -9.61
N HIS A 260 -11.10 13.86 -9.48
CA HIS A 260 -10.97 15.32 -9.59
C HIS A 260 -11.41 15.85 -10.97
N ASN A 261 -11.08 15.14 -12.05
CA ASN A 261 -11.49 15.51 -13.41
C ASN A 261 -13.00 15.44 -13.59
N ILE A 262 -13.69 14.51 -12.94
CA ILE A 262 -15.16 14.43 -12.97
C ILE A 262 -15.78 15.57 -12.17
N GLU A 263 -15.23 15.91 -11.00
CA GLU A 263 -15.70 17.07 -10.23
C GLU A 263 -15.55 18.37 -11.01
N LYS A 264 -14.40 18.56 -11.65
CA LYS A 264 -14.16 19.70 -12.55
C LYS A 264 -15.13 19.71 -13.72
N LEU A 265 -15.38 18.56 -14.35
CA LEU A 265 -16.31 18.45 -15.48
C LEU A 265 -17.74 18.87 -15.11
N LEU A 266 -18.22 18.49 -13.92
CA LEU A 266 -19.54 18.92 -13.43
C LEU A 266 -19.61 20.44 -13.28
N VAL A 267 -18.53 21.08 -12.82
CA VAL A 267 -18.41 22.55 -12.73
C VAL A 267 -18.39 23.18 -14.13
N ASP A 268 -17.51 22.71 -15.01
CA ASP A 268 -17.29 23.28 -16.35
C ASP A 268 -18.53 23.17 -17.25
N THR A 269 -19.36 22.14 -17.05
CA THR A 269 -20.62 21.95 -17.77
C THR A 269 -21.82 22.67 -17.14
N GLY A 270 -21.63 23.36 -16.01
CA GLY A 270 -22.71 24.01 -15.24
C GLY A 270 -23.69 23.02 -14.61
N ARG A 271 -23.31 21.73 -14.53
CA ARG A 271 -24.09 20.60 -13.99
C ARG A 271 -23.71 20.30 -12.55
N THR A 272 -23.56 21.36 -11.74
CA THR A 272 -23.15 21.26 -10.33
C THR A 272 -24.28 20.84 -9.39
N GLY A 273 -25.49 20.63 -9.92
CA GLY A 273 -26.63 20.17 -9.14
C GLY A 273 -26.42 18.77 -8.58
N TYR A 274 -26.92 18.54 -7.36
CA TYR A 274 -26.86 17.24 -6.67
C TYR A 274 -27.34 16.07 -7.54
N GLU A 275 -28.49 16.21 -8.21
CA GLU A 275 -29.05 15.14 -9.05
C GLU A 275 -28.16 14.81 -10.26
N ASP A 276 -27.55 15.83 -10.87
CA ASP A 276 -26.68 15.65 -12.03
C ASP A 276 -25.39 14.92 -11.61
N ALA A 277 -24.82 15.29 -10.47
CA ALA A 277 -23.66 14.60 -9.89
C ALA A 277 -23.96 13.14 -9.56
N VAL A 278 -25.10 12.86 -8.89
CA VAL A 278 -25.55 11.48 -8.56
C VAL A 278 -25.66 10.63 -9.82
N LYS A 279 -26.37 11.11 -10.84
CA LYS A 279 -26.58 10.39 -12.10
C LYS A 279 -25.26 10.16 -12.84
N THR A 280 -24.34 11.13 -12.80
CA THR A 280 -23.03 11.03 -13.45
C THR A 280 -22.18 9.96 -12.80
N TYR A 281 -22.06 9.96 -11.46
CA TYR A 281 -21.27 8.94 -10.76
C TYR A 281 -21.87 7.53 -10.93
N ASP A 282 -23.20 7.37 -10.87
CA ASP A 282 -23.86 6.09 -11.11
C ASP A 282 -23.61 5.58 -12.55
N TYR A 283 -23.78 6.46 -13.54
CA TYR A 283 -23.49 6.14 -14.94
C TYR A 283 -22.04 5.72 -15.14
N LEU A 284 -21.09 6.49 -14.62
CA LEU A 284 -19.66 6.20 -14.76
C LEU A 284 -19.28 4.90 -14.06
N ALA A 285 -19.79 4.65 -12.85
CA ALA A 285 -19.54 3.40 -12.14
C ALA A 285 -19.96 2.18 -12.97
N GLY A 286 -21.15 2.23 -13.60
CA GLY A 286 -21.65 1.15 -14.45
C GLY A 286 -20.89 0.98 -15.77
N ARG A 287 -20.29 2.05 -16.32
CA ARG A 287 -19.54 2.00 -17.59
C ARG A 287 -18.07 1.62 -17.42
N LEU A 288 -17.44 2.02 -16.31
CA LEU A 288 -16.05 1.70 -16.03
C LEU A 288 -15.77 0.20 -16.02
N GLU A 289 -16.71 -0.59 -15.51
CA GLU A 289 -16.58 -2.05 -15.47
C GLU A 289 -16.56 -2.70 -16.86
N LEU A 290 -17.07 -2.03 -17.89
CA LEU A 290 -17.13 -2.51 -19.27
C LEU A 290 -15.89 -2.17 -20.10
N LEU A 291 -15.06 -1.23 -19.64
CA LEU A 291 -13.86 -0.83 -20.36
C LEU A 291 -12.86 -1.98 -20.41
N ALA A 292 -12.13 -2.11 -21.52
CA ALA A 292 -11.04 -3.07 -21.68
C ALA A 292 -9.78 -2.32 -22.14
N PHE A 293 -8.66 -2.59 -21.47
CA PHE A 293 -7.34 -2.04 -21.83
C PHE A 293 -6.43 -3.23 -22.07
N SER A 294 -6.03 -3.40 -23.32
CA SER A 294 -4.99 -4.35 -23.70
C SER A 294 -3.64 -3.71 -23.42
N VAL A 295 -2.83 -4.36 -22.60
CA VAL A 295 -1.42 -3.99 -22.39
C VAL A 295 -0.57 -5.05 -23.07
N GLU A 296 0.37 -4.62 -23.91
CA GLU A 296 1.29 -5.54 -24.59
C GLU A 296 2.23 -6.19 -23.59
N ASN A 297 2.63 -7.43 -23.84
CA ASN A 297 3.66 -8.09 -23.05
C ASN A 297 5.04 -7.58 -23.51
N ILE A 298 5.88 -7.17 -22.56
CA ILE A 298 7.26 -6.75 -22.86
C ILE A 298 8.23 -7.83 -22.40
N ASP A 299 9.28 -8.04 -23.19
CA ASP A 299 10.38 -8.94 -22.89
C ASP A 299 11.41 -8.26 -21.97
N ILE A 300 11.16 -8.29 -20.66
CA ILE A 300 12.11 -7.86 -19.61
C ILE A 300 12.68 -9.05 -18.83
N PRO A 301 13.85 -8.89 -18.16
CA PRO A 301 14.42 -9.90 -17.26
C PRO A 301 13.47 -10.34 -16.13
N LEU A 302 13.67 -11.56 -15.60
CA LEU A 302 12.77 -12.17 -14.62
C LEU A 302 12.83 -11.50 -13.24
N ASP A 303 14.01 -11.04 -12.82
CA ASP A 303 14.20 -10.28 -11.58
C ASP A 303 13.42 -8.97 -11.61
N GLU A 304 13.52 -8.22 -12.72
CA GLU A 304 12.74 -7.00 -12.95
C GLU A 304 11.23 -7.31 -12.99
N THR A 305 10.84 -8.35 -13.74
CA THR A 305 9.43 -8.80 -13.83
C THR A 305 8.87 -9.11 -12.45
N LEU A 306 9.60 -9.86 -11.63
CA LEU A 306 9.15 -10.28 -10.31
C LEU A 306 9.20 -9.11 -9.31
N PHE A 307 10.18 -8.21 -9.41
CA PHE A 307 10.26 -7.02 -8.59
C PHE A 307 9.09 -6.07 -8.86
N LEU A 308 8.75 -5.84 -10.13
CA LEU A 308 7.55 -5.10 -10.53
C LEU A 308 6.27 -5.79 -10.05
N TYR A 309 6.21 -7.12 -10.18
CA TYR A 309 5.07 -7.91 -9.71
C TYR A 309 4.83 -7.72 -8.22
N LEU A 310 5.87 -7.70 -7.39
CA LEU A 310 5.74 -7.54 -5.94
C LEU A 310 5.20 -6.14 -5.55
N HIS A 311 5.50 -5.10 -6.33
CA HIS A 311 4.95 -3.75 -6.12
C HIS A 311 3.53 -3.62 -6.65
N THR A 312 3.20 -4.26 -7.77
CA THR A 312 1.82 -4.27 -8.29
C THR A 312 0.90 -5.18 -7.47
N LEU A 313 1.43 -6.25 -6.86
CA LEU A 313 0.71 -7.12 -5.93
C LEU A 313 0.31 -6.37 -4.65
N GLU A 314 1.16 -5.48 -4.15
CA GLU A 314 0.83 -4.57 -3.04
C GLU A 314 -0.39 -3.71 -3.36
N PHE A 315 -0.37 -3.03 -4.51
CA PHE A 315 -1.53 -2.29 -4.99
C PHE A 315 -2.74 -3.20 -5.20
N ALA A 316 -2.58 -4.40 -5.74
CA ALA A 316 -3.69 -5.32 -5.99
C ALA A 316 -4.40 -5.74 -4.71
N HIS A 317 -3.65 -5.96 -3.63
CA HIS A 317 -4.19 -6.24 -2.31
C HIS A 317 -4.98 -5.04 -1.76
N PHE A 318 -4.38 -3.85 -1.86
CA PHE A 318 -5.04 -2.60 -1.49
C PHE A 318 -6.36 -2.43 -2.28
N ALA A 319 -6.28 -2.50 -3.60
CA ALA A 319 -7.40 -2.32 -4.51
C ALA A 319 -8.54 -3.31 -4.27
N GLU A 320 -8.20 -4.55 -3.91
CA GLU A 320 -9.19 -5.59 -3.62
C GLU A 320 -9.93 -5.35 -2.31
N GLY A 321 -9.26 -4.83 -1.28
CA GLY A 321 -9.92 -4.58 0.00
C GLY A 321 -10.42 -3.15 0.20
N TYR A 322 -10.07 -2.21 -0.69
CA TYR A 322 -10.57 -0.84 -0.68
C TYR A 322 -12.11 -0.76 -0.65
N PRO A 323 -12.88 -1.53 -1.45
CA PRO A 323 -14.35 -1.55 -1.32
C PRO A 323 -14.83 -1.92 0.09
N LYS A 324 -14.14 -2.84 0.78
CA LYS A 324 -14.47 -3.24 2.15
C LYS A 324 -14.17 -2.14 3.18
N LEU A 325 -13.26 -1.21 2.86
CA LEU A 325 -13.03 -0.02 3.67
C LEU A 325 -14.15 1.00 3.48
N LEU A 326 -14.65 1.16 2.25
CA LEU A 326 -15.82 2.00 1.97
C LEU A 326 -17.08 1.45 2.67
N ASP A 327 -17.28 0.14 2.67
CA ASP A 327 -18.37 -0.50 3.44
C ASP A 327 -18.25 -0.23 4.96
N LYS A 328 -17.02 -0.09 5.49
CA LYS A 328 -16.77 0.29 6.89
C LYS A 328 -16.90 1.78 7.14
N ALA A 329 -16.67 2.60 6.11
CA ALA A 329 -16.83 4.04 6.18
C ALA A 329 -18.31 4.43 6.28
N ASP A 330 -19.20 3.67 5.63
CA ASP A 330 -20.65 3.80 5.79
C ASP A 330 -21.03 3.68 7.28
N PRO A 331 -21.59 4.74 7.89
CA PRO A 331 -21.94 4.72 9.31
C PRO A 331 -23.19 3.87 9.62
N GLY A 332 -23.95 3.44 8.59
CA GLY A 332 -25.19 2.69 8.74
C GLY A 332 -26.31 3.47 9.43
N CYS A 333 -26.23 4.81 9.41
CA CYS A 333 -27.18 5.70 10.05
C CYS A 333 -27.87 6.61 9.02
N MET A 334 -28.96 7.26 9.44
CA MET A 334 -29.66 8.25 8.63
C MET A 334 -29.56 9.60 9.34
N LEU A 335 -28.95 10.59 8.68
CA LEU A 335 -28.85 11.95 9.22
C LEU A 335 -30.05 12.80 8.81
N VAL A 336 -30.38 13.77 9.67
CA VAL A 336 -31.27 14.87 9.30
C VAL A 336 -30.44 15.93 8.58
N PRO A 337 -30.86 16.38 7.38
CA PRO A 337 -30.24 17.52 6.73
C PRO A 337 -30.39 18.77 7.59
N VAL A 338 -29.28 19.38 7.97
CA VAL A 338 -29.22 20.59 8.81
C VAL A 338 -28.46 21.73 8.13
N ALA A 339 -28.07 21.57 6.86
CA ALA A 339 -27.36 22.59 6.08
C ALA A 339 -27.93 24.02 6.20
N PRO A 340 -29.26 24.26 6.12
CA PRO A 340 -29.80 25.61 6.32
C PRO A 340 -29.49 26.21 7.69
N VAL A 341 -29.43 25.38 8.74
CA VAL A 341 -29.11 25.82 10.10
C VAL A 341 -27.62 26.10 10.25
N ILE A 342 -26.76 25.29 9.61
CA ILE A 342 -25.31 25.54 9.54
C ILE A 342 -25.02 26.87 8.82
N ASP A 343 -25.73 27.15 7.72
CA ASP A 343 -25.58 28.39 6.96
C ASP A 343 -26.00 29.63 7.76
N VAL A 344 -27.07 29.52 8.55
CA VAL A 344 -27.47 30.58 9.49
C VAL A 344 -26.39 30.81 10.53
N LEU A 345 -25.87 29.75 11.16
CA LEU A 345 -24.77 29.88 12.13
C LEU A 345 -23.54 30.57 11.52
N ALA A 346 -23.11 30.13 10.33
CA ALA A 346 -21.96 30.73 9.64
C ALA A 346 -22.18 32.22 9.35
N LYS A 347 -23.38 32.59 8.90
CA LYS A 347 -23.74 34.00 8.67
C LYS A 347 -23.82 34.79 9.97
N ASP A 348 -24.37 34.25 11.04
CA ASP A 348 -24.48 34.95 12.32
C ASP A 348 -23.10 35.27 12.89
N ILE A 349 -22.17 34.30 12.86
CA ILE A 349 -20.80 34.46 13.35
C ILE A 349 -20.01 35.45 12.50
N THR A 350 -20.18 35.39 11.18
CA THR A 350 -19.41 36.21 10.22
C THR A 350 -20.13 37.50 9.82
N ASN A 351 -21.19 37.89 10.54
CA ASN A 351 -22.03 39.06 10.23
C ASN A 351 -22.56 39.10 8.79
N GLY A 352 -22.87 37.92 8.23
CA GLY A 352 -23.44 37.72 6.90
C GLY A 352 -22.42 37.69 5.77
N THR A 353 -21.12 37.77 6.08
CA THR A 353 -20.06 37.86 5.06
C THR A 353 -19.78 36.52 4.40
N LEU A 354 -19.88 35.43 5.16
CA LEU A 354 -19.53 34.07 4.74
C LEU A 354 -20.70 33.11 5.01
N GLY A 355 -20.86 32.12 4.14
CA GLY A 355 -21.84 31.03 4.27
C GLY A 355 -21.22 29.73 4.77
N MET A 356 -22.02 28.67 4.83
CA MET A 356 -21.57 27.38 5.40
C MET A 356 -20.39 26.72 4.70
N TYR A 357 -20.15 27.04 3.42
CA TYR A 357 -19.07 26.46 2.61
C TYR A 357 -17.77 27.26 2.69
N ASP A 358 -17.84 28.50 3.15
CA ASP A 358 -16.70 29.40 3.13
C ASP A 358 -15.77 29.07 4.32
N PRO A 359 -14.45 28.97 4.10
CA PRO A 359 -13.50 28.67 5.16
C PRO A 359 -13.28 29.90 6.05
N PHE A 360 -13.45 29.74 7.37
CA PHE A 360 -13.24 30.83 8.34
C PHE A 360 -12.79 30.39 9.73
N VAL A 361 -12.66 29.09 10.00
CA VAL A 361 -12.23 28.56 11.30
C VAL A 361 -10.79 28.06 11.17
N PRO A 362 -9.78 28.81 11.65
CA PRO A 362 -8.39 28.35 11.68
C PRO A 362 -8.22 27.09 12.55
N GLU A 363 -7.28 26.21 12.20
CA GLU A 363 -6.98 24.98 12.96
C GLU A 363 -6.60 25.26 14.41
N ASP A 364 -5.83 26.33 14.64
CA ASP A 364 -5.35 26.77 15.95
C ASP A 364 -6.45 27.39 16.82
N GLU A 365 -7.48 27.96 16.22
CA GLU A 365 -8.66 28.50 16.90
C GLU A 365 -9.80 27.48 17.08
N TRP A 366 -9.69 26.28 16.50
CA TRP A 366 -10.75 25.26 16.48
C TRP A 366 -11.39 24.96 17.84
N VAL A 367 -10.57 24.82 18.88
CA VAL A 367 -11.03 24.49 20.24
C VAL A 367 -11.79 25.67 20.84
N GLU A 368 -11.30 26.89 20.64
CA GLU A 368 -11.94 28.11 21.11
C GLU A 368 -13.27 28.34 20.38
N PHE A 369 -13.30 28.14 19.06
CA PHE A 369 -14.52 28.21 18.25
C PHE A 369 -15.61 27.28 18.80
N ILE A 370 -15.29 26.00 19.03
CA ILE A 370 -16.27 25.04 19.57
C ILE A 370 -16.70 25.41 20.98
N HIS A 371 -15.81 25.99 21.79
CA HIS A 371 -16.14 26.45 23.13
C HIS A 371 -17.13 27.62 23.11
N ASN A 372 -16.90 28.60 22.24
CA ASN A 372 -17.72 29.79 22.11
C ASN A 372 -19.12 29.46 21.56
N GLU A 373 -19.20 28.57 20.57
CA GLU A 373 -20.44 28.16 19.89
C GLU A 373 -21.00 26.84 20.42
N LYS A 374 -20.66 26.46 21.66
CA LYS A 374 -20.93 25.13 22.22
C LYS A 374 -22.42 24.75 22.20
N ASN A 375 -23.29 25.72 22.49
CA ASN A 375 -24.73 25.45 22.58
C ASN A 375 -25.34 25.25 21.20
N GLU A 376 -25.01 26.14 20.27
CA GLU A 376 -25.48 26.17 18.90
C GLU A 376 -24.99 24.92 18.15
N LEU A 377 -23.69 24.63 18.21
CA LEU A 377 -23.12 23.41 17.64
C LEU A 377 -23.70 22.15 18.29
N GLY A 378 -23.89 22.15 19.60
CA GLY A 378 -24.53 21.04 20.32
C GLY A 378 -25.95 20.76 19.83
N LEU A 379 -26.75 21.81 19.59
CA LEU A 379 -28.10 21.69 19.03
C LEU A 379 -28.09 21.19 17.59
N ILE A 380 -27.20 21.71 16.74
CA ILE A 380 -27.08 21.31 15.33
C ILE A 380 -26.69 19.83 15.24
N VAL A 381 -25.65 19.41 15.97
CA VAL A 381 -25.19 18.01 15.97
C VAL A 381 -26.26 17.09 16.56
N SER A 382 -26.97 17.52 17.61
CA SER A 382 -28.09 16.76 18.17
C SER A 382 -29.22 16.58 17.16
N ALA A 383 -29.56 17.64 16.43
CA ALA A 383 -30.60 17.59 15.40
C ALA A 383 -30.19 16.67 14.24
N ALA A 384 -28.95 16.78 13.76
CA ALA A 384 -28.41 15.96 12.68
C ALA A 384 -28.45 14.46 13.03
N LEU A 385 -27.99 14.10 14.22
CA LEU A 385 -27.89 12.71 14.69
C LEU A 385 -29.22 12.16 15.22
N ARG A 386 -30.22 13.01 15.49
CA ARG A 386 -31.46 12.67 16.24
C ARG A 386 -31.18 12.11 17.64
N GLU A 387 -30.08 12.52 18.24
CA GLU A 387 -29.61 12.08 19.56
C GLU A 387 -29.29 13.31 20.41
N ALA A 388 -29.59 13.27 21.71
CA ALA A 388 -29.24 14.37 22.60
C ALA A 388 -27.72 14.38 22.87
N ILE A 389 -27.01 15.37 22.33
CA ILE A 389 -25.58 15.55 22.57
C ILE A 389 -25.39 16.46 23.78
N THR A 390 -24.78 15.90 24.82
CA THR A 390 -24.46 16.68 26.03
C THR A 390 -23.25 17.59 25.78
N PRO A 391 -23.13 18.72 26.49
CA PRO A 391 -21.95 19.59 26.44
C PRO A 391 -20.63 18.83 26.66
N ALA A 392 -20.64 17.83 27.55
CA ALA A 392 -19.47 16.99 27.83
C ALA A 392 -19.13 16.03 26.68
N ALA A 393 -20.15 15.51 25.97
CA ALA A 393 -19.93 14.67 24.80
C ALA A 393 -19.34 15.47 23.63
N LEU A 394 -19.81 16.71 23.43
CA LEU A 394 -19.27 17.60 22.41
C LEU A 394 -17.80 17.95 22.69
N GLU A 395 -17.49 18.29 23.94
CA GLU A 395 -16.12 18.62 24.39
C GLU A 395 -15.16 17.44 24.24
N LYS A 396 -15.64 16.21 24.49
CA LYS A 396 -14.88 14.98 24.23
C LYS A 396 -14.66 14.71 22.74
N ALA A 397 -15.52 15.23 21.87
CA ALA A 397 -15.41 15.06 20.42
C ALA A 397 -14.53 16.12 19.75
N THR A 398 -14.32 17.28 20.39
CA THR A 398 -13.60 18.45 19.83
C THR A 398 -12.26 18.09 19.21
N GLU A 399 -11.34 17.47 19.98
CA GLU A 399 -9.98 17.19 19.50
C GLU A 399 -9.93 16.05 18.46
N PRO A 400 -10.62 14.91 18.63
CA PRO A 400 -10.70 13.91 17.58
C PRO A 400 -11.35 14.45 16.29
N ALA A 401 -12.34 15.34 16.39
CA ALA A 401 -12.99 15.97 15.23
C ALA A 401 -12.02 16.91 14.50
N ARG A 402 -11.23 17.70 15.23
CA ARG A 402 -10.15 18.53 14.66
C ARG A 402 -9.19 17.70 13.83
N ARG A 403 -8.71 16.59 14.42
CA ARG A 403 -7.77 15.67 13.76
C ARG A 403 -8.38 14.99 12.54
N LEU A 404 -9.66 14.63 12.60
CA LEU A 404 -10.39 14.08 11.47
C LEU A 404 -10.46 15.08 10.31
N ALA A 405 -10.87 16.33 10.57
CA ALA A 405 -10.95 17.38 9.56
C ALA A 405 -9.59 17.67 8.93
N ARG A 406 -8.54 17.81 9.75
CA ARG A 406 -7.16 17.96 9.29
C ARG A 406 -6.70 16.79 8.42
N THR A 407 -6.95 15.55 8.87
CA THR A 407 -6.58 14.34 8.12
C THR A 407 -7.25 14.30 6.75
N HIS A 408 -8.52 14.72 6.67
CA HIS A 408 -9.24 14.82 5.40
C HIS A 408 -8.61 15.85 4.46
N VAL A 409 -8.33 17.07 4.94
CA VAL A 409 -7.70 18.13 4.14
C VAL A 409 -6.33 17.67 3.62
N ILE A 410 -5.47 17.17 4.51
CA ILE A 410 -4.15 16.65 4.17
C ILE A 410 -4.23 15.57 3.08
N PHE A 411 -5.17 14.63 3.20
CA PHE A 411 -5.30 13.50 2.27
C PHE A 411 -5.91 13.90 0.91
N ARG A 412 -6.85 14.85 0.88
CA ARG A 412 -7.60 15.20 -0.33
C ARG A 412 -7.04 16.37 -1.12
N THR A 413 -6.46 17.36 -0.45
CA THR A 413 -6.12 18.63 -1.12
C THR A 413 -4.66 18.73 -1.55
N ALA A 414 -3.77 17.83 -1.08
CA ALA A 414 -2.34 17.78 -1.41
C ALA A 414 -1.57 19.12 -1.27
N LYS A 415 -2.20 20.16 -0.72
CA LYS A 415 -1.62 21.48 -0.44
C LYS A 415 -0.85 21.42 0.87
N LEU A 416 0.37 20.92 0.78
CA LEU A 416 1.41 21.13 1.78
C LEU A 416 2.62 21.87 1.17
N PHE A 417 2.44 22.45 -0.02
CA PHE A 417 3.51 23.06 -0.81
C PHE A 417 3.38 24.57 -1.03
N ASP A 418 2.28 25.17 -0.56
CA ASP A 418 2.17 26.62 -0.46
C ASP A 418 2.41 26.98 1.01
N ASP A 419 3.13 28.06 1.30
CA ASP A 419 3.60 28.56 2.61
C ASP A 419 2.46 28.87 3.64
N GLU A 420 1.30 28.23 3.56
CA GLU A 420 0.19 28.36 4.51
C GLU A 420 0.50 27.56 5.79
N GLU A 421 0.91 28.27 6.85
CA GLU A 421 1.23 27.70 8.16
C GLU A 421 0.00 27.14 8.93
N CYS A 422 -1.24 27.36 8.46
CA CYS A 422 -2.46 26.96 9.15
C CYS A 422 -3.59 26.53 8.19
N PHE A 423 -4.26 25.41 8.49
CA PHE A 423 -5.46 24.97 7.76
C PHE A 423 -6.70 25.77 8.22
N ILE A 424 -7.56 26.16 7.29
CA ILE A 424 -8.81 26.87 7.57
C ILE A 424 -10.00 26.02 7.14
N PHE A 425 -10.98 25.85 8.03
CA PHE A 425 -12.15 25.00 7.84
C PHE A 425 -13.44 25.80 7.70
N SER A 426 -14.42 25.25 6.99
CA SER A 426 -15.78 25.81 6.91
C SER A 426 -16.66 25.35 8.08
N ALA A 427 -17.78 26.04 8.33
CA ALA A 427 -18.76 25.61 9.33
C ALA A 427 -19.31 24.21 9.03
N LEU A 428 -19.51 23.88 7.76
CA LEU A 428 -19.93 22.54 7.34
C LEU A 428 -18.89 21.48 7.71
N ASP A 429 -17.60 21.75 7.54
CA ASP A 429 -16.53 20.81 7.89
C ASP A 429 -16.49 20.57 9.40
N VAL A 430 -16.64 21.63 10.20
CA VAL A 430 -16.71 21.53 11.67
C VAL A 430 -17.88 20.65 12.11
N VAL A 431 -19.09 20.93 11.61
CA VAL A 431 -20.29 20.17 11.98
C VAL A 431 -20.23 18.73 11.48
N ALA A 432 -19.67 18.48 10.29
CA ALA A 432 -19.47 17.13 9.76
C ALA A 432 -18.49 16.32 10.61
N ALA A 433 -17.35 16.91 10.99
CA ALA A 433 -16.35 16.25 11.83
C ALA A 433 -16.91 15.92 13.21
N LEU A 434 -17.60 16.88 13.85
CA LEU A 434 -18.25 16.69 15.15
C LEU A 434 -19.31 15.61 15.09
N SER A 435 -20.21 15.66 14.11
CA SER A 435 -21.27 14.66 13.92
C SER A 435 -20.69 13.26 13.73
N CYS A 436 -19.64 13.14 12.93
CA CYS A 436 -18.96 11.88 12.65
C CYS A 436 -18.34 11.26 13.91
N VAL A 437 -17.62 12.07 14.71
CA VAL A 437 -16.99 11.60 15.95
C VAL A 437 -18.03 11.32 17.04
N CYS A 438 -19.00 12.21 17.25
CA CYS A 438 -20.07 12.03 18.23
C CYS A 438 -20.86 10.75 17.96
N HIS A 439 -21.21 10.47 16.69
CA HIS A 439 -21.89 9.25 16.30
C HIS A 439 -21.10 7.98 16.64
N GLU A 440 -19.78 7.98 16.42
CA GLU A 440 -18.96 6.81 16.77
C GLU A 440 -18.75 6.70 18.30
N GLN A 441 -18.70 7.81 19.01
CA GLN A 441 -18.57 7.85 20.47
C GLN A 441 -19.85 7.40 21.19
N SER A 442 -21.03 7.70 20.64
CA SER A 442 -22.34 7.33 21.22
C SER A 442 -22.62 5.84 21.15
N LYS A 443 -22.00 5.13 20.18
CA LYS A 443 -22.08 3.67 20.08
C LYS A 443 -21.46 2.96 21.30
N PRO A 444 -22.13 1.91 21.83
CA PRO A 444 -21.51 0.99 22.79
C PRO A 444 -20.19 0.42 22.25
N ALA A 445 -19.23 0.13 23.14
CA ALA A 445 -17.91 -0.38 22.74
C ALA A 445 -17.97 -1.69 21.91
N SER A 446 -19.04 -2.49 22.07
CA SER A 446 -19.30 -3.68 21.26
C SER A 446 -19.68 -3.38 19.81
N GLU A 447 -20.36 -2.25 19.57
CA GLU A 447 -20.98 -1.82 18.30
C GLU A 447 -20.14 -0.79 17.54
N ARG A 448 -19.13 -0.21 18.19
CA ARG A 448 -18.13 0.63 17.52
C ARG A 448 -17.53 -0.09 16.32
N THR A 449 -17.22 0.69 15.31
CA THR A 449 -16.63 0.24 14.05
C THR A 449 -15.29 -0.43 14.35
N LYS A 450 -15.29 -1.76 14.24
CA LYS A 450 -14.10 -2.58 14.46
C LYS A 450 -13.34 -2.78 13.15
N HIS A 451 -12.12 -2.32 13.11
CA HIS A 451 -11.17 -2.57 12.05
C HIS A 451 -9.77 -2.67 12.63
N LYS A 452 -9.13 -3.82 12.41
CA LYS A 452 -7.74 -4.04 12.82
C LYS A 452 -6.87 -3.76 11.59
N PRO A 453 -6.20 -2.60 11.53
CA PRO A 453 -5.38 -2.26 10.39
C PRO A 453 -4.15 -3.17 10.36
N PHE A 454 -3.61 -3.42 9.18
CA PHE A 454 -2.36 -4.13 9.03
C PHE A 454 -1.16 -3.17 9.03
N TRP A 455 -0.20 -3.37 9.94
CA TRP A 455 1.09 -2.69 9.95
C TRP A 455 2.19 -3.66 10.40
N LYS A 456 3.29 -3.73 9.66
CA LYS A 456 4.48 -4.54 10.00
C LYS A 456 5.14 -4.08 11.32
N GLY A 457 5.23 -4.96 12.32
CA GLY A 457 5.99 -4.69 13.56
C GLY A 457 5.24 -3.99 14.68
N GLN A 458 3.91 -3.79 14.59
CA GLN A 458 3.10 -3.35 15.74
C GLN A 458 2.38 -4.50 16.41
N GLN A 459 2.44 -4.53 17.76
CA GLN A 459 1.53 -5.32 18.58
C GLN A 459 0.11 -4.75 18.44
N ALA A 460 -0.88 -5.65 18.48
CA ALA A 460 -2.28 -5.38 18.19
C ALA A 460 -2.78 -4.04 18.75
N GLN A 461 -2.83 -3.01 17.89
CA GLN A 461 -3.66 -1.85 18.17
C GLN A 461 -5.10 -2.33 18.34
N GLY A 462 -5.80 -1.78 19.34
CA GLY A 462 -7.19 -2.11 19.61
C GLY A 462 -8.03 -1.98 18.34
N GLY A 463 -9.02 -2.84 18.18
CA GLY A 463 -9.80 -2.90 16.93
C GLY A 463 -10.68 -1.67 16.67
N SER A 464 -10.74 -0.66 17.52
CA SER A 464 -11.63 0.50 17.34
C SER A 464 -10.96 1.56 16.48
N ILE A 465 -11.61 2.01 15.40
CA ILE A 465 -11.06 3.09 14.57
C ILE A 465 -10.94 4.43 15.35
N LEU A 466 -11.73 4.64 16.40
CA LEU A 466 -11.69 5.85 17.23
C LEU A 466 -10.34 6.08 17.90
N THR A 467 -9.66 5.02 18.34
CA THR A 467 -8.36 5.17 19.03
C THR A 467 -7.24 5.64 18.10
N SER A 468 -7.44 5.56 16.77
CA SER A 468 -6.47 6.11 15.82
C SER A 468 -6.48 7.63 15.79
N LEU A 469 -7.63 8.27 16.05
CA LEU A 469 -7.72 9.73 16.16
C LEU A 469 -7.11 10.25 17.48
N ASP A 470 -6.86 9.40 18.46
CA ASP A 470 -6.15 9.77 19.70
C ASP A 470 -4.64 9.93 19.47
N LEU A 471 -4.12 9.48 18.32
CA LEU A 471 -2.72 9.63 17.95
C LEU A 471 -2.49 11.01 17.32
N PRO A 472 -1.42 11.74 17.68
CA PRO A 472 -1.10 13.01 17.04
C PRO A 472 -0.73 12.79 15.57
N THR A 473 -1.30 13.60 14.68
CA THR A 473 -0.91 13.69 13.27
C THR A 473 0.48 14.33 13.21
N LEU A 474 1.46 13.67 12.58
CA LEU A 474 2.76 14.29 12.31
C LEU A 474 2.66 15.22 11.10
N GLY A 475 3.33 16.37 11.19
CA GLY A 475 3.39 17.39 10.13
C GLY A 475 4.15 16.97 8.88
N ASP A 476 3.97 17.82 7.86
CA ASP A 476 4.66 18.07 6.59
C ASP A 476 4.90 16.95 5.57
N GLN A 477 4.69 15.67 5.90
CA GLN A 477 4.73 14.61 4.88
C GLN A 477 3.58 13.60 5.01
N PRO A 478 2.49 13.74 4.23
CA PRO A 478 1.28 12.91 4.32
C PRO A 478 1.50 11.44 3.92
N PHE A 479 2.64 11.18 3.30
CA PHE A 479 3.08 9.87 2.85
C PHE A 479 4.33 9.37 3.59
N ALA A 480 4.81 10.09 4.60
CA ALA A 480 5.91 9.59 5.40
C ALA A 480 5.44 8.44 6.27
N PHE A 481 6.33 7.45 6.43
CA PHE A 481 6.20 6.27 7.29
C PHE A 481 5.90 6.58 8.78
N TYR A 482 5.69 7.84 9.14
CA TYR A 482 5.54 8.36 10.50
C TYR A 482 4.14 8.89 10.83
N ASP A 483 3.16 8.83 9.90
CA ASP A 483 1.76 9.00 10.29
C ASP A 483 1.38 7.87 11.28
N ARG A 484 0.99 8.24 12.50
CA ARG A 484 0.61 7.27 13.52
C ARG A 484 -0.78 6.68 13.25
N ILE A 485 -1.60 7.35 12.43
CA ILE A 485 -2.89 6.83 11.99
C ILE A 485 -2.63 5.79 10.90
N PRO A 486 -3.04 4.53 11.09
CA PRO A 486 -2.92 3.52 10.05
C PRO A 486 -3.68 3.93 8.79
N GLU A 487 -3.08 3.71 7.62
CA GLU A 487 -3.64 4.11 6.32
C GLU A 487 -5.09 3.63 6.13
N GLU A 488 -5.40 2.41 6.56
CA GLU A 488 -6.75 1.82 6.49
C GLU A 488 -7.76 2.61 7.34
N HIS A 489 -7.36 3.05 8.54
CA HIS A 489 -8.20 3.89 9.41
C HIS A 489 -8.40 5.28 8.83
N ARG A 490 -7.33 5.87 8.27
CA ARG A 490 -7.41 7.15 7.57
C ARG A 490 -8.41 7.11 6.41
N LEU A 491 -8.40 6.04 5.61
CA LEU A 491 -9.36 5.87 4.51
C LEU A 491 -10.81 5.70 5.00
N ILE A 492 -11.04 4.91 6.05
CA ILE A 492 -12.36 4.78 6.66
C ILE A 492 -12.85 6.14 7.15
N TRP A 493 -12.00 6.88 7.88
CA TRP A 493 -12.35 8.15 8.48
C TRP A 493 -12.62 9.24 7.45
N THR A 494 -11.74 9.40 6.46
CA THR A 494 -11.91 10.42 5.41
C THR A 494 -13.13 10.15 4.53
N SER A 495 -13.37 8.90 4.16
CA SER A 495 -14.57 8.52 3.41
C SER A 495 -15.83 8.73 4.26
N ARG A 496 -15.81 8.38 5.56
CA ARG A 496 -16.95 8.62 6.46
C ARG A 496 -17.22 10.11 6.64
N PHE A 497 -16.18 10.92 6.79
CA PHE A 497 -16.31 12.38 6.87
C PHE A 497 -17.01 12.94 5.63
N GLU A 498 -16.61 12.51 4.42
CA GLU A 498 -17.28 12.90 3.17
C GLU A 498 -18.76 12.49 3.16
N TRP A 499 -19.07 11.27 3.62
CA TRP A 499 -20.45 10.81 3.75
C TRP A 499 -21.26 11.70 4.69
N PHE A 500 -20.72 12.05 5.87
CA PHE A 500 -21.38 12.94 6.82
C PHE A 500 -21.59 14.34 6.24
N ARG A 501 -20.57 14.88 5.57
CA ARG A 501 -20.62 16.19 4.90
C ARG A 501 -21.73 16.25 3.85
N ASP A 502 -21.86 15.23 3.00
CA ASP A 502 -22.91 15.14 1.99
C ASP A 502 -24.29 14.91 2.64
N ALA A 503 -24.38 14.04 3.65
CA ALA A 503 -25.64 13.71 4.33
C ALA A 503 -26.24 14.89 5.12
N LEU A 504 -25.41 15.75 5.73
CA LEU A 504 -25.88 16.98 6.40
C LEU A 504 -26.57 17.98 5.45
N GLN A 505 -26.29 17.86 4.15
CA GLN A 505 -26.92 18.65 3.08
C GLN A 505 -28.13 17.94 2.46
N GLY A 506 -28.44 16.71 2.88
CA GLY A 506 -29.45 15.87 2.23
C GLY A 506 -28.95 15.18 0.97
N HIS A 507 -27.63 15.10 0.79
CA HIS A 507 -27.00 14.55 -0.41
C HIS A 507 -26.41 13.14 -0.20
N THR A 508 -26.98 12.33 0.70
CA THR A 508 -26.44 10.99 1.02
C THR A 508 -26.23 10.09 -0.20
N GLU A 509 -27.12 10.15 -1.20
CA GLU A 509 -26.98 9.34 -2.42
C GLU A 509 -25.71 9.69 -3.20
N LEU A 510 -25.26 10.95 -3.16
CA LEU A 510 -24.03 11.38 -3.82
C LEU A 510 -22.81 10.66 -3.24
N ALA A 511 -22.71 10.58 -1.91
CA ALA A 511 -21.63 9.85 -1.25
C ALA A 511 -21.65 8.36 -1.61
N VAL A 512 -22.83 7.74 -1.64
CA VAL A 512 -22.99 6.33 -2.03
C VAL A 512 -22.53 6.10 -3.47
N GLN A 513 -22.93 6.97 -4.41
CA GLN A 513 -22.53 6.84 -5.81
C GLN A 513 -21.04 7.12 -6.03
N ARG A 514 -20.46 8.08 -5.30
CA ARG A 514 -19.00 8.28 -5.27
C ARG A 514 -18.26 7.04 -4.78
N PHE A 515 -18.72 6.38 -3.73
CA PHE A 515 -18.10 5.14 -3.23
C PHE A 515 -18.16 4.01 -4.26
N ARG A 516 -19.30 3.87 -4.96
CA ARG A 516 -19.45 2.90 -6.05
C ARG A 516 -18.50 3.20 -7.20
N PHE A 517 -18.42 4.46 -7.62
CA PHE A 517 -17.51 4.91 -8.66
C PHE A 517 -16.05 4.62 -8.31
N ARG A 518 -15.58 5.01 -7.12
CA ARG A 518 -14.21 4.74 -6.66
C ARG A 518 -13.92 3.24 -6.61
N SER A 519 -14.88 2.43 -6.18
CA SER A 519 -14.75 0.97 -6.19
C SER A 519 -14.58 0.41 -7.60
N ALA A 520 -15.37 0.90 -8.57
CA ALA A 520 -15.27 0.49 -9.97
C ALA A 520 -13.93 0.90 -10.59
N ALA A 521 -13.49 2.14 -10.35
CA ALA A 521 -12.18 2.64 -10.79
C ALA A 521 -11.04 1.79 -10.22
N MET A 522 -11.10 1.44 -8.93
CA MET A 522 -10.11 0.62 -8.25
C MET A 522 -10.04 -0.81 -8.82
N ARG A 523 -11.19 -1.45 -9.09
CA ARG A 523 -11.24 -2.76 -9.78
C ARG A 523 -10.61 -2.71 -11.17
N ARG A 524 -10.88 -1.63 -11.91
CA ARG A 524 -10.34 -1.44 -13.26
C ARG A 524 -8.83 -1.22 -13.24
N ALA A 525 -8.33 -0.39 -12.32
CA ALA A 525 -6.90 -0.19 -12.12
C ALA A 525 -6.20 -1.49 -11.70
N LYS A 526 -6.80 -2.28 -10.80
CA LYS A 526 -6.31 -3.61 -10.45
C LYS A 526 -6.18 -4.55 -11.67
N ALA A 527 -7.15 -4.52 -12.59
CA ALA A 527 -7.06 -5.32 -13.81
C ALA A 527 -5.93 -4.84 -14.74
N ILE A 528 -5.70 -3.53 -14.84
CA ILE A 528 -4.59 -2.94 -15.60
C ILE A 528 -3.25 -3.38 -15.03
N VAL A 529 -3.05 -3.27 -13.71
CA VAL A 529 -1.74 -3.57 -13.11
C VAL A 529 -1.35 -5.04 -13.13
N LYS A 530 -2.33 -5.94 -13.24
CA LYS A 530 -2.11 -7.39 -13.37
C LYS A 530 -1.26 -7.75 -14.60
N THR A 531 -1.21 -6.86 -15.59
CA THR A 531 -0.43 -7.03 -16.83
C THR A 531 1.07 -6.95 -16.58
N ASN A 532 1.50 -6.38 -15.45
CA ASN A 532 2.90 -6.35 -15.00
C ASN A 532 3.88 -5.76 -16.04
N ASN A 533 3.45 -4.71 -16.73
CA ASN A 533 4.23 -3.95 -17.70
C ASN A 533 4.23 -2.47 -17.31
N ARG A 534 5.37 -1.91 -16.92
CA ARG A 534 5.48 -0.53 -16.42
C ARG A 534 4.89 0.51 -17.39
N GLY A 535 5.37 0.54 -18.64
CA GLY A 535 4.94 1.55 -19.63
C GLY A 535 3.46 1.36 -19.99
N GLY A 536 3.07 0.13 -20.27
CA GLY A 536 1.69 -0.18 -20.65
C GLY A 536 0.68 0.04 -19.52
N MET A 537 1.06 -0.16 -18.26
CA MET A 537 0.22 0.18 -17.10
C MET A 537 -0.06 1.68 -17.03
N ARG A 538 0.99 2.52 -17.19
CA ARG A 538 0.85 3.97 -17.20
C ARG A 538 -0.06 4.43 -18.34
N ASP A 539 0.21 3.98 -19.56
CA ASP A 539 -0.60 4.32 -20.73
C ASP A 539 -2.07 3.88 -20.55
N ALA A 540 -2.30 2.69 -20.00
CA ALA A 540 -3.64 2.20 -19.72
C ALA A 540 -4.36 2.99 -18.61
N MET A 541 -3.64 3.47 -17.58
CA MET A 541 -4.20 4.34 -16.53
C MET A 541 -4.53 5.74 -17.07
N GLU A 542 -3.68 6.30 -17.93
CA GLU A 542 -3.95 7.57 -18.62
C GLU A 542 -5.18 7.44 -19.54
N ARG A 543 -5.27 6.33 -20.29
CA ARG A 543 -6.45 6.02 -21.11
C ARG A 543 -7.71 5.78 -20.28
N LEU A 544 -7.59 5.17 -19.10
CA LEU A 544 -8.70 5.03 -18.16
C LEU A 544 -9.22 6.41 -17.73
N ASN A 545 -8.31 7.34 -17.40
CA ASN A 545 -8.69 8.71 -17.04
C ASN A 545 -9.40 9.43 -18.19
N LEU A 546 -8.80 9.40 -19.38
CA LEU A 546 -9.39 10.01 -20.57
C LEU A 546 -10.76 9.41 -20.91
N ALA A 547 -10.88 8.08 -20.93
CA ALA A 547 -12.16 7.40 -21.21
C ALA A 547 -13.23 7.74 -20.16
N THR A 548 -12.86 7.86 -18.89
CA THR A 548 -13.80 8.25 -17.83
C THR A 548 -14.30 9.67 -18.04
N PHE A 549 -13.40 10.59 -18.37
CA PHE A 549 -13.74 11.98 -18.70
C PHE A 549 -14.63 12.08 -19.94
N GLU A 550 -14.30 11.38 -21.03
CA GLU A 550 -15.09 11.35 -22.27
C GLU A 550 -16.49 10.76 -22.04
N LEU A 551 -16.61 9.69 -21.25
CA LEU A 551 -17.89 9.11 -20.87
C LEU A 551 -18.73 10.10 -20.06
N GLY A 552 -18.12 10.84 -19.13
CA GLY A 552 -18.78 11.88 -18.35
C GLY A 552 -19.26 13.01 -19.25
N LEU A 553 -18.40 13.47 -20.18
CA LEU A 553 -18.73 14.55 -21.11
C LEU A 553 -19.88 14.16 -22.03
N HIS A 554 -19.86 12.93 -22.56
CA HIS A 554 -20.96 12.40 -23.37
C HIS A 554 -22.26 12.35 -22.57
N PHE A 555 -22.21 11.88 -21.32
CA PHE A 555 -23.41 11.78 -20.48
C PHE A 555 -24.02 13.16 -20.17
N LEU A 556 -23.18 14.16 -19.88
CA LEU A 556 -23.60 15.51 -19.52
C LEU A 556 -23.96 16.37 -20.75
N GLY A 557 -23.35 16.07 -21.90
CA GLY A 557 -23.52 16.79 -23.17
C GLY A 557 -24.79 16.43 -23.95
N GLY A 558 -25.35 15.24 -23.73
CA GLY A 558 -26.56 14.75 -24.43
C GLY A 558 -26.26 14.00 -25.72
#